data_AF-S4W9J6-F1
#
_entry.id   AF-S4W9J6-F1
#
_cell.length_a   1.000
_cell.length_b   1.000
_cell.length_c   1.000
_cell.angle_alpha   90.00
_cell.angle_beta   90.00
_cell.angle_gamma   90.00
#
_symmetry.space_group_name_H-M   'P 1'
#
loop_
_entity.id
_entity.type
_entity.pdbx_description
1 polymer ?
#
loop_
_entity_poly.entity_id
_entity_poly.type
_entity_poly.pdbx_seq_one_letter_code
_entity_poly.pdbx_strand_id
1 'polypeptide(L)'
;LPELVHDHGLGAKFELRDIACSEPGMSPMEIWCCEAQERYVLAVAKEDIDLFTAIANRERCPFSIVGTATAEQRLILTDRLLGSTPIDLEMSTLFGKPPKMSRTATTRHLKLPPFDSSLASYVDANGRPLPKAASVANVTANGGAGAAEVEAGLKLSDSTPPSPLLTAIERVMHMPAVGSKSFLITIGDRTVTGLMRATR
;
A
#
# COMPACT_ATOMS: atom_id res chain seq x y z
N LEU A 1 -19.87 -4.35 -7.34
CA LEU A 1 -21.27 -4.63 -7.72
C LEU A 1 -21.37 -5.80 -8.70
N PRO A 2 -20.74 -5.78 -9.90
CA PRO A 2 -20.89 -6.87 -10.87
C PRO A 2 -20.36 -8.22 -10.39
N GLU A 3 -19.24 -8.24 -9.66
CA GLU A 3 -18.64 -9.48 -9.14
C GLU A 3 -19.60 -10.23 -8.21
N LEU A 4 -20.27 -9.52 -7.29
CA LEU A 4 -21.23 -10.10 -6.35
C LEU A 4 -22.35 -10.88 -7.05
N VAL A 5 -22.88 -10.37 -8.16
CA VAL A 5 -23.95 -11.07 -8.90
C VAL A 5 -23.40 -12.13 -9.85
N HIS A 6 -22.21 -11.90 -10.41
CA HIS A 6 -21.52 -12.87 -11.27
C HIS A 6 -21.21 -14.18 -10.55
N ASP A 7 -20.71 -14.10 -9.31
CA ASP A 7 -20.32 -15.26 -8.49
C ASP A 7 -21.50 -16.19 -8.19
N HIS A 8 -22.73 -15.67 -8.29
CA HIS A 8 -23.97 -16.43 -8.12
C HIS A 8 -24.68 -16.77 -9.45
N GLY A 9 -24.05 -16.49 -10.60
CA GLY A 9 -24.61 -16.77 -11.91
C GLY A 9 -25.83 -15.91 -12.27
N LEU A 10 -25.95 -14.72 -11.67
CA LEU A 10 -27.01 -13.76 -11.89
C LEU A 10 -26.51 -12.55 -12.67
N GLY A 11 -27.42 -11.81 -13.28
CA GLY A 11 -27.18 -10.43 -13.71
C GLY A 11 -27.75 -9.43 -12.71
N ALA A 12 -27.78 -8.17 -13.11
CA ALA A 12 -28.38 -7.12 -12.30
C ALA A 12 -28.79 -5.91 -13.12
N LYS A 13 -29.83 -5.25 -12.64
CA LYS A 13 -30.23 -3.92 -13.08
C LYS A 13 -30.01 -2.92 -11.95
N PHE A 14 -29.19 -1.91 -12.23
CA PHE A 14 -28.85 -0.83 -11.31
C PHE A 14 -29.37 0.51 -11.83
N GLU A 15 -29.71 1.40 -10.91
CA GLU A 15 -30.02 2.80 -11.19
C GLU A 15 -28.89 3.67 -10.64
N LEU A 16 -28.22 4.39 -11.54
CA LEU A 16 -27.05 5.20 -11.21
C LEU A 16 -27.39 6.29 -10.17
N ARG A 17 -28.59 6.88 -10.27
CA ARG A 17 -29.01 7.99 -9.41
C ARG A 17 -29.46 7.58 -8.02
N ASP A 18 -29.56 6.28 -7.74
CA ASP A 18 -29.80 5.77 -6.39
C ASP A 18 -28.48 5.59 -5.60
N ILE A 19 -27.33 5.65 -6.27
CA ILE A 19 -26.01 5.64 -5.62
C ILE A 19 -25.80 6.97 -4.89
N ALA A 20 -25.57 6.91 -3.58
CA ALA A 20 -25.25 8.09 -2.78
C ALA A 20 -23.99 8.78 -3.33
N CYS A 21 -24.16 10.02 -3.78
CA CYS A 21 -23.13 10.81 -4.45
C CYS A 21 -23.08 12.21 -3.83
N SER A 22 -21.91 12.62 -3.32
CA SER A 22 -21.73 13.94 -2.72
C SER A 22 -21.47 15.05 -3.74
N GLU A 23 -21.07 14.70 -4.98
CA GLU A 23 -20.76 15.65 -6.05
C GLU A 23 -21.72 15.47 -7.23
N PRO A 24 -22.75 16.33 -7.36
CA PRO A 24 -23.79 16.18 -8.38
C PRO A 24 -23.28 16.31 -9.83
N GLY A 25 -22.12 16.94 -10.02
CA GLY A 25 -21.52 17.19 -11.34
C GLY A 25 -20.79 15.99 -11.95
N MET A 26 -20.67 14.87 -11.22
CA MET A 26 -19.97 13.70 -11.72
C MET A 26 -20.71 13.04 -12.89
N SER A 27 -19.94 12.65 -13.90
CA SER A 27 -20.39 11.83 -15.02
C SER A 27 -20.74 10.41 -14.58
N PRO A 28 -21.53 9.65 -15.38
CA PRO A 28 -21.83 8.26 -15.08
C PRO A 28 -20.61 7.37 -14.84
N MET A 29 -19.52 7.62 -15.58
CA MET A 29 -18.26 6.88 -15.42
C MET A 29 -17.62 7.18 -14.06
N GLU A 30 -17.59 8.45 -13.64
CA GLU A 30 -16.99 8.84 -12.36
C GLU A 30 -17.78 8.27 -11.19
N ILE A 31 -19.11 8.34 -11.23
CA ILE A 31 -19.96 7.75 -10.17
C ILE A 31 -19.72 6.23 -10.07
N TRP A 32 -19.66 5.53 -11.21
CA TRP A 32 -19.55 4.06 -11.23
C TRP A 32 -18.15 3.52 -10.93
N CYS A 33 -17.10 4.19 -11.45
CA CYS A 33 -15.72 3.70 -11.37
C CYS A 33 -14.90 4.34 -10.23
N CYS A 34 -15.45 5.30 -9.48
CA CYS A 34 -14.73 5.89 -8.35
C CYS A 34 -14.37 4.85 -7.28
N GLU A 35 -13.18 4.99 -6.69
CA GLU A 35 -12.69 4.17 -5.57
C GLU A 35 -12.81 4.90 -4.22
N ALA A 36 -13.90 5.66 -4.05
CA ALA A 36 -14.20 6.26 -2.77
C ALA A 36 -14.26 5.19 -1.66
N GLN A 37 -13.66 5.52 -0.51
CA GLN A 37 -13.43 4.60 0.61
C GLN A 37 -14.72 4.32 1.40
N GLU A 38 -14.64 3.33 2.32
CA GLU A 38 -15.67 3.00 3.31
C GLU A 38 -17.04 2.58 2.72
N ARG A 39 -17.05 2.03 1.51
CA ARG A 39 -18.25 1.53 0.84
C ARG A 39 -18.26 0.01 0.76
N TYR A 40 -19.42 -0.56 1.05
CA TYR A 40 -19.68 -1.99 0.99
C TYR A 40 -20.88 -2.27 0.11
N VAL A 41 -20.91 -3.44 -0.50
CA VAL A 41 -22.01 -3.92 -1.32
C VAL A 41 -22.55 -5.19 -0.69
N LEU A 42 -23.88 -5.25 -0.50
CA LEU A 42 -24.57 -6.40 0.06
C LEU A 42 -25.79 -6.74 -0.80
N ALA A 43 -26.14 -8.03 -0.87
CA ALA A 43 -27.44 -8.46 -1.33
C ALA A 43 -28.32 -8.81 -0.12
N VAL A 44 -29.53 -8.28 -0.09
CA VAL A 44 -30.52 -8.49 0.98
C VAL A 44 -31.80 -8.97 0.31
N ALA A 45 -32.45 -9.98 0.90
CA ALA A 45 -33.75 -10.46 0.44
C ALA A 45 -34.80 -9.36 0.61
N LYS A 46 -35.80 -9.33 -0.26
CA LYS A 46 -36.79 -8.24 -0.27
C LYS A 46 -37.57 -8.18 1.05
N GLU A 47 -37.79 -9.32 1.65
CA GLU A 47 -38.53 -9.49 2.91
C GLU A 47 -37.76 -8.94 4.12
N ASP A 48 -36.43 -8.89 4.03
CA ASP A 48 -35.54 -8.48 5.13
C ASP A 48 -35.11 -6.99 5.04
N ILE A 49 -35.58 -6.25 4.03
CA ILE A 49 -35.19 -4.84 3.82
C ILE A 49 -35.58 -3.98 5.01
N ASP A 50 -36.74 -4.19 5.61
CA ASP A 50 -37.20 -3.41 6.76
C ASP A 50 -36.34 -3.66 8.00
N LEU A 51 -35.95 -4.93 8.22
CA LEU A 51 -35.03 -5.30 9.29
C LEU A 51 -33.65 -4.66 9.08
N PHE A 52 -33.12 -4.75 7.86
CA PHE A 52 -31.84 -4.13 7.51
C PHE A 52 -31.88 -2.61 7.71
N THR A 53 -32.96 -1.97 7.27
CA THR A 53 -33.17 -0.52 7.42
C THR A 53 -33.21 -0.12 8.90
N ALA A 54 -33.89 -0.90 9.75
CA ALA A 54 -33.93 -0.66 11.19
C ALA A 54 -32.53 -0.75 11.83
N ILE A 55 -31.72 -1.73 11.44
CA ILE A 55 -30.34 -1.89 11.92
C ILE A 55 -29.46 -0.73 11.44
N ALA A 56 -29.51 -0.40 10.15
CA ALA A 56 -28.73 0.68 9.56
C ALA A 56 -29.03 2.04 10.21
N ASN A 57 -30.32 2.33 10.45
CA ASN A 57 -30.74 3.54 11.15
C ASN A 57 -30.26 3.58 12.61
N ARG A 58 -30.29 2.44 13.32
CA ARG A 58 -29.78 2.34 14.70
C ARG A 58 -28.29 2.67 14.77
N GLU A 59 -27.50 2.14 13.86
CA GLU A 59 -26.05 2.35 13.80
C GLU A 59 -25.65 3.65 13.07
N ARG A 60 -26.62 4.43 12.58
CA ARG A 60 -26.39 5.64 11.76
C ARG A 60 -25.50 5.36 10.54
N CYS A 61 -25.67 4.19 9.96
CA CYS A 61 -24.96 3.75 8.77
C CYS A 61 -25.78 4.14 7.53
N PRO A 62 -25.31 5.10 6.70
CA PRO A 62 -26.00 5.46 5.47
C PRO A 62 -25.97 4.31 4.48
N PHE A 63 -27.09 4.06 3.81
CA PHE A 63 -27.18 3.05 2.76
C PHE A 63 -28.11 3.51 1.64
N SER A 64 -27.94 2.89 0.47
CA SER A 64 -28.81 3.08 -0.67
C SER A 64 -29.12 1.73 -1.32
N ILE A 65 -30.38 1.53 -1.71
CA ILE A 65 -30.77 0.40 -2.55
C ILE A 65 -30.56 0.82 -4.00
N VAL A 66 -29.50 0.29 -4.62
CA VAL A 66 -29.02 0.76 -5.94
C VAL A 66 -29.52 -0.08 -7.12
N GLY A 67 -30.16 -1.22 -6.86
CA GLY A 67 -30.61 -2.11 -7.92
C GLY A 67 -31.14 -3.45 -7.43
N THR A 68 -31.41 -4.32 -8.40
CA THR A 68 -31.97 -5.67 -8.17
C THR A 68 -31.21 -6.71 -8.98
N ALA A 69 -31.00 -7.89 -8.41
CA ALA A 69 -30.43 -9.02 -9.12
C ALA A 69 -31.47 -9.63 -10.07
N THR A 70 -31.02 -10.10 -11.23
CA THR A 70 -31.88 -10.67 -12.28
C THR A 70 -31.40 -12.05 -12.67
N ALA A 71 -32.32 -12.92 -13.09
CA ALA A 71 -31.98 -14.24 -13.62
C ALA A 71 -31.25 -14.15 -14.98
N GLU A 72 -31.56 -13.13 -15.77
CA GLU A 72 -30.82 -12.81 -17.00
C GLU A 72 -29.41 -12.33 -16.64
N GLN A 73 -28.38 -12.94 -17.23
CA GLN A 73 -26.96 -12.67 -16.97
C GLN A 73 -26.45 -11.42 -17.69
N ARG A 74 -27.20 -10.32 -17.59
CA ARG A 74 -26.83 -9.00 -18.12
C ARG A 74 -26.61 -8.01 -16.99
N LEU A 75 -25.68 -7.09 -17.22
CA LEU A 75 -25.45 -5.92 -16.39
C LEU A 75 -26.07 -4.71 -17.09
N ILE A 76 -27.11 -4.16 -16.48
CA ILE A 76 -27.80 -2.97 -16.97
C ILE A 76 -27.64 -1.86 -15.93
N LEU A 77 -27.12 -0.72 -16.33
CA LEU A 77 -27.06 0.50 -15.54
C LEU A 77 -27.85 1.59 -16.25
N THR A 78 -28.92 2.07 -15.62
CA THR A 78 -29.74 3.19 -16.13
C THR A 78 -29.38 4.50 -15.46
N ASP A 79 -29.53 5.61 -16.18
CA ASP A 79 -29.39 6.95 -15.63
C ASP A 79 -30.69 7.74 -15.88
N ARG A 80 -31.47 7.94 -14.81
CA ARG A 80 -32.72 8.71 -14.86
C ARG A 80 -32.51 10.20 -15.21
N LEU A 81 -31.38 10.79 -14.85
CA LEU A 81 -31.11 12.21 -15.08
C LEU A 81 -30.87 12.49 -16.56
N LEU A 82 -30.08 11.63 -17.22
CA LEU A 82 -29.71 11.78 -18.63
C LEU A 82 -30.63 10.99 -19.58
N GLY A 83 -31.52 10.17 -19.04
CA GLY A 83 -32.41 9.30 -19.82
C GLY A 83 -31.67 8.26 -20.66
N SER A 84 -30.45 7.88 -20.25
CA SER A 84 -29.57 6.98 -20.98
C SER A 84 -29.35 5.67 -20.24
N THR A 85 -28.75 4.69 -20.91
CA THR A 85 -28.32 3.42 -20.31
C THR A 85 -26.80 3.31 -20.49
N PRO A 86 -25.99 3.87 -19.56
CA PRO A 86 -24.54 3.89 -19.71
C PRO A 86 -23.88 2.52 -19.82
N ILE A 87 -24.47 1.48 -19.20
CA ILE A 87 -23.98 0.10 -19.29
C ILE A 87 -25.14 -0.81 -19.68
N ASP A 88 -24.97 -1.52 -20.78
CA ASP A 88 -25.82 -2.63 -21.17
C ASP A 88 -24.95 -3.71 -21.82
N LEU A 89 -24.49 -4.66 -20.99
CA LEU A 89 -23.50 -5.67 -21.39
C LEU A 89 -23.86 -7.04 -20.81
N GLU A 90 -23.56 -8.10 -21.58
CA GLU A 90 -23.56 -9.47 -21.08
C GLU A 90 -22.44 -9.68 -20.05
N MET A 91 -22.72 -10.43 -18.98
CA MET A 91 -21.75 -10.68 -17.91
C MET A 91 -20.50 -11.42 -18.42
N SER A 92 -20.66 -12.29 -19.41
CA SER A 92 -19.55 -12.99 -20.07
C SER A 92 -18.61 -12.05 -20.82
N THR A 93 -19.11 -10.92 -21.33
CA THR A 93 -18.30 -9.92 -22.02
C THR A 93 -17.47 -9.13 -21.02
N LEU A 94 -18.06 -8.78 -19.87
CA LEU A 94 -17.37 -8.04 -18.82
C LEU A 94 -16.31 -8.89 -18.10
N PHE A 95 -16.62 -10.13 -17.77
CA PHE A 95 -15.72 -11.07 -17.08
C PHE A 95 -14.98 -12.03 -18.01
N GLY A 96 -14.98 -11.74 -19.31
CA GLY A 96 -14.26 -12.51 -20.31
C GLY A 96 -12.77 -12.63 -19.92
N LYS A 97 -12.25 -13.86 -19.84
CA LYS A 97 -10.87 -14.09 -19.42
C LYS A 97 -9.95 -14.03 -20.65
N PRO A 98 -9.08 -13.00 -20.77
CA PRO A 98 -8.02 -13.04 -21.77
C PRO A 98 -7.07 -14.23 -21.48
N PRO A 99 -6.29 -14.68 -22.48
CA PRO A 99 -5.32 -15.74 -22.28
C PRO A 99 -4.39 -15.45 -21.09
N LYS A 100 -4.14 -16.48 -20.25
CA LYS A 100 -3.25 -16.34 -19.10
C LYS A 100 -1.84 -15.94 -19.55
N MET A 101 -1.24 -15.00 -18.84
CA MET A 101 0.13 -14.56 -19.11
C MET A 101 1.12 -15.71 -18.90
N SER A 102 1.84 -16.10 -19.94
CA SER A 102 3.01 -16.98 -19.83
C SER A 102 4.26 -16.11 -19.76
N ARG A 103 5.01 -16.22 -18.66
CA ARG A 103 6.28 -15.50 -18.49
C ARG A 103 7.41 -16.51 -18.45
N THR A 104 8.37 -16.37 -19.35
CA THR A 104 9.67 -17.05 -19.24
C THR A 104 10.65 -16.05 -18.65
N ALA A 105 11.29 -16.41 -17.54
CA ALA A 105 12.32 -15.60 -16.91
C ALA A 105 13.59 -16.45 -16.72
N THR A 106 14.74 -15.82 -16.85
CA THR A 106 16.04 -16.46 -16.59
C THR A 106 16.60 -15.96 -15.27
N THR A 107 16.93 -16.90 -14.39
CA THR A 107 17.60 -16.59 -13.13
C THR A 107 18.97 -16.02 -13.43
N ARG A 108 19.24 -14.80 -12.95
CA ARG A 108 20.59 -14.23 -13.00
C ARG A 108 21.36 -14.65 -11.75
N HIS A 109 22.39 -15.46 -11.92
CA HIS A 109 23.39 -15.69 -10.87
C HIS A 109 24.27 -14.45 -10.74
N LEU A 110 23.97 -13.61 -9.76
CA LEU A 110 24.82 -12.47 -9.42
C LEU A 110 26.09 -12.99 -8.75
N LYS A 111 27.27 -12.61 -9.25
CA LYS A 111 28.54 -12.77 -8.52
C LYS A 111 28.58 -11.71 -7.43
N LEU A 112 28.02 -12.04 -6.28
CA LEU A 112 28.14 -11.20 -5.08
C LEU A 112 29.53 -11.42 -4.47
N PRO A 113 30.17 -10.38 -3.90
CA PRO A 113 31.37 -10.60 -3.10
C PRO A 113 31.04 -11.59 -1.97
N PRO A 114 31.96 -12.51 -1.64
CA PRO A 114 31.78 -13.41 -0.50
C PRO A 114 31.50 -12.58 0.75
N PHE A 115 30.61 -13.08 1.61
CA PHE A 115 30.31 -12.44 2.87
C PHE A 115 31.60 -12.35 3.71
N ASP A 116 32.08 -11.13 3.91
CA ASP A 116 33.26 -10.85 4.72
C ASP A 116 32.84 -10.53 6.15
N SER A 117 33.09 -11.48 7.06
CA SER A 117 32.83 -11.29 8.50
C SER A 117 33.96 -10.53 9.22
N SER A 118 35.08 -10.23 8.56
CA SER A 118 36.25 -9.62 9.20
C SER A 118 36.14 -8.10 9.37
N LEU A 119 35.12 -7.48 8.75
CA LEU A 119 34.91 -6.03 8.74
C LEU A 119 36.09 -5.20 8.19
N ALA A 120 37.09 -5.83 7.57
CA ALA A 120 38.34 -5.17 7.18
C ALA A 120 38.15 -4.07 6.12
N SER A 121 37.05 -4.14 5.36
CA SER A 121 36.65 -3.09 4.42
C SER A 121 36.09 -1.83 5.09
N TYR A 122 35.73 -1.91 6.37
CA TYR A 122 35.09 -0.83 7.13
C TYR A 122 35.91 -0.36 8.35
N VAL A 123 36.82 -1.18 8.88
CA VAL A 123 37.66 -0.86 10.05
C VAL A 123 39.14 -1.14 9.81
N ASP A 124 40.02 -0.31 10.37
CA ASP A 124 41.47 -0.53 10.38
C ASP A 124 41.90 -1.64 11.37
N ALA A 125 43.19 -1.99 11.37
CA ALA A 125 43.75 -3.01 12.27
C ALA A 125 43.57 -2.71 13.77
N ASN A 126 43.22 -1.46 14.12
CA ASN A 126 42.93 -0.99 15.48
C ASN A 126 41.40 -0.83 15.72
N GLY A 127 40.56 -1.31 14.80
CA GLY A 127 39.10 -1.26 14.83
C GLY A 127 38.51 0.12 14.49
N ARG A 128 39.30 1.13 14.12
CA ARG A 128 38.78 2.47 13.82
C ARG A 128 38.10 2.46 12.45
N PRO A 129 36.94 3.11 12.27
CA PRO A 129 36.29 3.20 10.97
C PRO A 129 37.21 3.84 9.94
N LEU A 130 37.41 3.18 8.81
CA LEU A 130 38.12 3.78 7.69
C LEU A 130 37.31 4.99 7.18
N PRO A 131 37.95 6.12 6.82
CA PRO A 131 37.24 7.23 6.19
C PRO A 131 36.53 6.69 4.96
N LYS A 132 35.24 7.02 4.80
CA LYS A 132 34.46 6.58 3.63
C LYS A 132 35.28 6.91 2.39
N ALA A 133 35.74 5.89 1.66
CA ALA A 133 36.11 6.08 0.28
C ALA A 133 34.89 6.77 -0.35
N ALA A 134 35.10 7.96 -0.90
CA ALA A 134 34.09 8.64 -1.69
C ALA A 134 33.41 7.58 -2.56
N SER A 135 32.09 7.52 -2.46
CA SER A 135 31.23 6.72 -3.31
C SER A 135 31.90 6.56 -4.67
N VAL A 136 32.06 5.31 -5.12
CA VAL A 136 32.49 4.98 -6.47
C VAL A 136 31.46 5.60 -7.42
N ALA A 137 31.66 6.87 -7.71
CA ALA A 137 31.04 7.61 -8.78
C ALA A 137 31.86 7.24 -10.02
N ASN A 138 31.16 6.67 -10.99
CA ASN A 138 31.50 6.51 -12.39
C ASN A 138 32.88 7.04 -12.79
N VAL A 139 33.75 6.11 -13.19
CA VAL A 139 34.92 6.42 -13.99
C VAL A 139 34.45 7.03 -15.32
N THR A 140 34.57 8.35 -15.43
CA THR A 140 34.79 9.02 -16.71
C THR A 140 36.01 9.92 -16.56
N ALA A 141 36.96 9.71 -17.47
CA ALA A 141 38.25 10.37 -17.54
C ALA A 141 38.14 11.90 -17.65
N ASN A 142 38.94 12.63 -16.88
CA ASN A 142 39.98 13.53 -17.38
C ASN A 142 40.68 14.24 -16.22
N GLY A 143 41.99 14.45 -16.40
CA GLY A 143 42.91 14.95 -15.39
C GLY A 143 42.76 16.43 -15.03
N GLY A 144 43.46 16.81 -13.97
CA GLY A 144 43.60 18.19 -13.54
C GLY A 144 44.00 18.25 -12.07
N ALA A 145 45.26 18.57 -11.80
CA ALA A 145 45.78 18.81 -10.46
C ALA A 145 45.13 20.04 -9.83
N GLY A 146 44.72 19.93 -8.57
CA GLY A 146 44.21 21.04 -7.77
C GLY A 146 44.31 20.69 -6.29
N ALA A 147 45.14 21.44 -5.57
CA ALA A 147 45.33 21.34 -4.12
C ALA A 147 44.00 21.58 -3.39
N ALA A 148 43.71 20.77 -2.36
CA ALA A 148 42.58 21.00 -1.47
C ALA A 148 43.10 21.21 -0.05
N GLU A 149 42.71 22.36 0.49
CA GLU A 149 43.11 22.97 1.74
C GLU A 149 42.72 22.16 2.97
N VAL A 150 43.55 22.32 4.00
CA VAL A 150 43.36 21.78 5.35
C VAL A 150 42.41 22.72 6.10
N GLU A 151 41.14 22.35 6.24
CA GLU A 151 40.29 22.97 7.27
C GLU A 151 40.38 22.20 8.58
N ALA A 152 41.08 22.84 9.52
CA ALA A 152 41.12 22.50 10.92
C ALA A 152 39.89 23.06 11.64
N GLY A 153 39.26 22.25 12.50
CA GLY A 153 38.43 22.80 13.58
C GLY A 153 37.32 21.87 14.06
N LEU A 154 37.59 21.10 15.11
CA LEU A 154 37.02 21.33 16.45
C LEU A 154 37.58 20.26 17.40
N LYS A 155 38.54 20.66 18.25
CA LYS A 155 39.02 19.82 19.35
C LYS A 155 37.99 19.88 20.47
N LEU A 156 37.26 18.78 20.68
CA LEU A 156 36.71 18.47 22.00
C LEU A 156 37.70 17.56 22.74
N SER A 157 38.19 18.08 23.86
CA SER A 157 39.02 17.41 24.85
C SER A 157 38.22 16.40 25.68
N ASP A 158 38.94 15.41 26.20
CA ASP A 158 38.54 14.42 27.21
C ASP A 158 37.55 13.31 26.82
N SER A 159 38.10 12.23 26.27
CA SER A 159 38.14 10.89 26.90
C SER A 159 38.69 9.92 25.85
N THR A 160 39.31 8.82 26.30
CA THR A 160 39.78 7.73 25.43
C THR A 160 38.75 7.45 24.32
N PRO A 161 39.13 7.37 23.02
CA PRO A 161 38.15 7.15 21.96
C PRO A 161 37.33 5.91 22.31
N PRO A 162 35.99 6.00 22.31
CA PRO A 162 35.14 4.87 22.66
C PRO A 162 35.58 3.68 21.82
N SER A 163 35.70 2.51 22.46
CA SER A 163 36.13 1.30 21.77
C SER A 163 35.37 1.18 20.44
N PRO A 164 36.02 0.77 19.34
CA PRO A 164 35.40 0.51 18.05
C PRO A 164 34.02 -0.15 18.10
N LEU A 165 33.88 -1.12 19.01
CA LEU A 165 32.67 -1.86 19.29
C LEU A 165 31.54 -0.96 19.81
N LEU A 166 31.82 -0.08 20.77
CA LEU A 166 30.83 0.80 21.38
C LEU A 166 30.25 1.78 20.34
N THR A 167 31.12 2.34 19.49
CA THR A 167 30.74 3.22 18.38
C THR A 167 29.90 2.48 17.33
N ALA A 168 30.23 1.22 17.03
CA ALA A 168 29.45 0.40 16.10
C ALA A 168 28.05 0.06 16.65
N ILE A 169 27.97 -0.29 17.94
CA ILE A 169 26.69 -0.55 18.63
C ILE A 169 25.81 0.70 18.58
N GLU A 170 26.38 1.88 18.88
CA GLU A 170 25.65 3.14 18.82
C GLU A 170 25.09 3.40 17.41
N ARG A 171 25.90 3.21 16.37
CA ARG A 171 25.46 3.39 14.97
C ARG A 171 24.35 2.42 14.56
N VAL A 172 24.47 1.15 14.96
CA VAL A 172 23.46 0.12 14.67
C VAL A 172 22.14 0.46 15.36
N MET A 173 22.18 0.90 16.62
CA MET A 173 20.97 1.27 17.36
C MET A 173 20.29 2.53 16.81
N HIS A 174 21.05 3.41 16.14
CA HIS A 174 20.53 4.58 15.43
C HIS A 174 20.06 4.28 13.99
N MET A 175 20.26 3.07 13.45
CA MET A 175 19.70 2.71 12.14
C MET A 175 18.18 2.59 12.25
N PRO A 176 17.38 3.29 11.41
CA PRO A 176 15.92 3.23 11.47
C PRO A 176 15.35 1.82 11.32
N ALA A 177 16.06 0.89 10.65
CA ALA A 177 15.66 -0.51 10.55
C ALA A 177 15.77 -1.26 11.89
N VAL A 178 16.76 -0.96 12.73
CA VAL A 178 17.04 -1.69 13.99
C VAL A 178 16.53 -0.95 15.22
N GLY A 179 16.61 0.37 15.23
CA GLY A 179 16.18 1.22 16.35
C GLY A 179 14.72 1.02 16.74
N SER A 180 14.39 1.49 17.95
CA SER A 180 13.06 1.33 18.54
C SER A 180 11.94 1.77 17.59
N LYS A 181 10.96 0.89 17.38
CA LYS A 181 9.74 1.18 16.60
C LYS A 181 8.62 1.73 17.45
N SER A 182 8.90 2.16 18.69
CA SER A 182 7.88 2.64 19.63
C SER A 182 6.98 3.70 18.99
N PHE A 183 7.54 4.62 18.20
CA PHE A 183 6.77 5.64 17.48
C PHE A 183 5.69 5.06 16.54
N LEU A 184 5.99 3.99 15.78
CA LEU A 184 5.00 3.33 14.92
C LEU A 184 3.98 2.51 15.70
N ILE A 185 4.36 2.09 16.91
CA ILE A 185 3.56 1.19 17.75
C ILE A 185 2.55 1.97 18.60
N THR A 186 2.90 3.18 19.06
CA THR A 186 2.06 3.97 19.98
C THR A 186 1.00 4.82 19.27
N ILE A 187 1.12 5.01 17.95
CA ILE A 187 0.14 5.78 17.16
C ILE A 187 -1.16 5.00 16.90
N GLY A 188 -1.14 3.67 17.00
CA GLY A 188 -2.32 2.81 16.85
C GLY A 188 -2.73 2.20 18.19
N ASP A 189 -4.01 2.25 18.52
CA ASP A 189 -4.55 1.53 19.67
C ASP A 189 -4.40 0.01 19.45
N ARG A 190 -3.99 -0.73 20.49
CA ARG A 190 -3.75 -2.20 20.45
C ARG A 190 -4.54 -2.95 21.52
N THR A 191 -5.52 -2.31 22.13
CA THR A 191 -6.22 -2.80 23.33
C THR A 191 -7.73 -2.65 23.27
N VAL A 192 -8.28 -1.87 22.32
CA VAL A 192 -9.69 -1.47 22.25
C VAL A 192 -10.71 -2.62 22.32
N THR A 193 -10.37 -3.81 21.83
CA THR A 193 -11.27 -4.97 21.85
C THR A 193 -11.15 -5.84 23.11
N GLY A 194 -10.13 -5.62 23.97
CA GLY A 194 -9.85 -6.44 25.15
C GLY A 194 -9.41 -7.89 24.86
N LEU A 195 -9.32 -8.28 23.59
CA LEU A 195 -8.98 -9.65 23.15
C LEU A 195 -7.50 -9.82 22.80
N MET A 196 -6.71 -8.75 22.86
CA MET A 196 -5.27 -8.82 22.59
C MET A 196 -4.51 -9.26 23.85
N ARG A 197 -3.93 -10.47 23.81
CA ARG A 197 -2.97 -10.92 24.82
C ARG A 197 -1.56 -10.74 24.28
N ALA A 198 -0.87 -9.70 24.76
CA ALA A 198 0.57 -9.61 24.62
C ALA A 198 1.21 -10.51 25.70
N THR A 199 1.83 -11.62 25.30
CA THR A 199 2.77 -12.34 26.17
C THR A 199 3.97 -11.44 26.39
N ARG A 200 4.16 -10.98 27.64
CA ARG A 200 5.41 -10.39 28.11
C ARG A 200 6.51 -11.44 28.17
#